data_AF-H3BJD1-F1
#
_entry.id   AF-H3BJD1-F1
#
_cell.length_a   1.000
_cell.length_b   1.000
_cell.length_c   1.000
_cell.angle_alpha   90.00
_cell.angle_beta   90.00
_cell.angle_gamma   90.00
#
_symmetry.space_group_name_H-M   'P 1'
#
loop_
_entity.id
_entity.type
_entity.pdbx_description
1 polymer ?
#
loop_
_entity_poly.entity_id
_entity_poly.type
_entity_poly.pdbx_seq_one_letter_code
_entity_poly.pdbx_strand_id
1 'polypeptide(L)'
;MSWSPCFECAEQIVRFLATHHNLSLDIFSSRLYNVQDPETQQNLCRLVQEGAQVAAMDLYEFKKCWKKFVDNGGRRFRPWKRLLTNFRYQDSKLQEILRPCYISVPSSSSSTLSNICLTKGLPETRFWVEGRRMDPLSEEEFYSQFYNQRVKHLCYYHRMKPYLCY
;
A
#
# COMPACT_ATOMS: atom_id res chain seq x y z
N MET A 1 -2.04 -3.53 2.29
CA MET A 1 -3.44 -3.13 2.59
C MET A 1 -4.37 -3.60 1.49
N SER A 2 -5.63 -3.90 1.80
CA SER A 2 -6.60 -4.37 0.81
C SER A 2 -7.07 -3.25 -0.14
N TRP A 3 -7.15 -2.02 0.35
CA TRP A 3 -7.41 -0.79 -0.41
C TRP A 3 -6.35 0.27 -0.08
N SER A 4 -6.10 1.19 -1.01
CA SER A 4 -5.31 2.40 -0.75
C SER A 4 -6.02 3.31 0.26
N PRO A 5 -5.31 4.22 0.95
CA PRO A 5 -5.97 5.14 1.88
C PRO A 5 -6.96 6.04 1.12
N CYS A 6 -8.07 6.41 1.78
CA CYS A 6 -8.91 7.51 1.31
C CYS A 6 -8.21 8.86 1.52
N PHE A 7 -8.76 9.95 0.96
CA PHE A 7 -8.14 11.28 1.06
C PHE A 7 -7.89 11.73 2.51
N GLU A 8 -8.85 11.53 3.42
CA GLU A 8 -8.72 11.92 4.85
C GLU A 8 -7.58 11.14 5.53
N CYS A 9 -7.51 9.83 5.31
CA CYS A 9 -6.43 9.00 5.87
C CYS A 9 -5.07 9.34 5.26
N ALA A 10 -5.02 9.56 3.95
CA ALA A 10 -3.79 9.96 3.26
C ALA A 10 -3.29 11.31 3.78
N GLU A 11 -4.19 12.28 4.00
CA GLU A 11 -3.82 13.57 4.59
C GLU A 11 -3.24 13.42 6.00
N GLN A 12 -3.83 12.57 6.85
CA GLN A 12 -3.31 12.32 8.19
C GLN A 12 -1.89 11.74 8.14
N ILE A 13 -1.64 10.78 7.22
CA ILE A 13 -0.31 10.20 7.02
C ILE A 13 0.68 11.25 6.50
N VAL A 14 0.27 12.11 5.55
CA VAL A 14 1.09 13.23 5.05
C VAL A 14 1.52 14.15 6.19
N ARG A 15 0.58 14.58 7.05
CA ARG A 15 0.88 15.44 8.21
C ARG A 15 1.83 14.74 9.19
N PHE A 16 1.68 13.42 9.36
CA PHE A 16 2.57 12.64 10.21
C PHE A 16 4.00 12.59 9.64
N LEU A 17 4.17 12.29 8.35
CA LEU A 17 5.49 12.25 7.69
C LEU A 17 6.17 13.62 7.67
N ALA A 18 5.41 14.70 7.44
CA ALA A 18 5.91 16.07 7.46
C ALA A 18 6.46 16.50 8.83
N THR A 19 6.10 15.81 9.91
CA THR A 19 6.61 16.07 11.27
C THR A 19 7.67 15.06 11.72
N HIS A 20 7.92 14.00 10.94
CA HIS A 20 8.81 12.89 11.29
C HIS A 20 9.73 12.51 10.11
N HIS A 21 10.61 13.43 9.69
CA HIS A 21 11.46 13.27 8.50
C HIS A 21 12.46 12.09 8.54
N ASN A 22 12.66 11.47 9.71
CA ASN A 22 13.53 10.29 9.87
C ASN A 22 12.80 8.97 9.61
N LEU A 23 11.50 9.00 9.30
CA LEU A 23 10.71 7.82 8.96
C LEU A 23 10.50 7.74 7.45
N SER A 24 10.66 6.54 6.91
CA SER A 24 10.22 6.20 5.56
C SER A 24 9.07 5.21 5.66
N LEU A 25 8.05 5.37 4.81
CA LEU A 25 6.82 4.60 4.85
C LEU A 25 6.55 3.98 3.48
N ASP A 26 6.38 2.66 3.45
CA ASP A 26 6.00 1.93 2.24
C ASP A 26 4.53 1.48 2.33
N ILE A 27 3.71 1.94 1.40
CA ILE A 27 2.28 1.66 1.33
C ILE A 27 2.00 0.78 0.10
N PHE A 28 1.84 -0.51 0.35
CA PHE A 28 1.41 -1.47 -0.67
C PHE A 28 -0.09 -1.72 -0.59
N SER A 29 -0.81 -1.51 -1.69
CA SER A 29 -2.27 -1.66 -1.74
C SER A 29 -2.72 -2.61 -2.84
N SER A 30 -3.67 -3.51 -2.53
CA SER A 30 -4.20 -4.43 -3.54
C SER A 30 -5.15 -3.76 -4.54
N ARG A 31 -5.83 -2.69 -4.12
CA ARG A 31 -6.80 -1.93 -4.91
C ARG A 31 -6.69 -0.46 -4.58
N LEU A 32 -6.95 0.41 -5.55
CA LEU A 32 -6.99 1.85 -5.32
C LEU A 32 -8.41 2.29 -4.95
N TYR A 33 -8.54 3.05 -3.87
CA TYR A 33 -9.79 3.60 -3.37
C TYR A 33 -10.12 4.92 -4.09
N ASN A 34 -11.38 5.09 -4.52
CA ASN A 34 -11.95 6.34 -5.06
C ASN A 34 -11.04 7.17 -5.99
N VAL A 35 -10.33 6.54 -6.92
CA VAL A 35 -9.34 7.23 -7.77
C VAL A 35 -9.92 8.24 -8.76
N GLN A 36 -11.24 8.29 -8.93
CA GLN A 36 -11.91 9.31 -9.74
C GLN A 36 -11.99 10.66 -9.01
N ASP A 37 -11.86 10.66 -7.69
CA ASP A 37 -11.89 11.87 -6.86
C ASP A 37 -10.52 12.58 -6.89
N PRO A 38 -10.49 13.87 -7.32
CA PRO A 38 -9.26 14.65 -7.35
C PRO A 38 -8.56 14.79 -6.00
N GLU A 39 -9.30 14.86 -4.88
CA GLU A 39 -8.70 14.99 -3.54
C GLU A 39 -7.92 13.73 -3.15
N THR A 40 -8.48 12.57 -3.50
CA THR A 40 -7.79 11.29 -3.32
C THR A 40 -6.52 11.23 -4.15
N GLN A 41 -6.55 11.65 -5.43
CA GLN A 41 -5.36 11.70 -6.28
C GLN A 41 -4.29 12.65 -5.72
N GLN A 42 -4.69 13.85 -5.31
CA GLN A 42 -3.79 14.86 -4.75
C GLN A 42 -3.11 14.37 -3.46
N ASN A 43 -3.85 13.74 -2.55
CA ASN A 43 -3.26 13.25 -1.31
C ASN A 43 -2.36 12.03 -1.52
N LEU A 44 -2.63 11.16 -2.51
CA LEU A 44 -1.68 10.11 -2.89
C LEU A 44 -0.35 10.69 -3.42
N CYS A 45 -0.42 11.80 -4.14
CA CYS A 45 0.77 12.51 -4.58
C CYS A 45 1.55 13.17 -3.45
N ARG A 46 0.84 13.81 -2.51
CA ARG A 46 1.47 14.39 -1.32
C ARG A 46 2.20 13.34 -0.49
N LEU A 47 1.65 12.13 -0.38
CA LEU A 47 2.36 11.02 0.29
C LEU A 47 3.74 10.77 -0.34
N VAL A 48 3.81 10.72 -1.67
CA VAL A 48 5.08 10.53 -2.39
C VAL A 48 6.02 11.72 -2.20
N GLN A 49 5.49 12.94 -2.20
CA GLN A 49 6.28 14.15 -1.96
C GLN A 49 6.86 14.21 -0.54
N GLU A 50 6.15 13.68 0.46
CA GLU A 50 6.65 13.51 1.84
C GLU A 50 7.54 12.27 2.02
N GLY A 51 7.95 11.61 0.93
CA GLY A 51 8.91 10.51 0.96
C GLY A 51 8.32 9.12 1.21
N ALA A 52 6.98 8.95 1.15
CA ALA A 52 6.37 7.63 1.20
C ALA A 52 6.47 6.92 -0.16
N GLN A 53 6.77 5.62 -0.15
CA GLN A 53 6.56 4.78 -1.32
C GLN A 53 5.09 4.35 -1.38
N VAL A 54 4.44 4.53 -2.52
CA VAL A 54 3.07 4.03 -2.74
C VAL A 54 3.08 3.11 -3.96
N ALA A 55 2.65 1.86 -3.78
CA ALA A 55 2.69 0.84 -4.84
C ALA A 55 1.49 -0.11 -4.80
N ALA A 56 1.16 -0.70 -5.96
CA ALA A 56 0.20 -1.79 -6.03
C ALA A 56 0.84 -3.11 -5.58
N MET A 57 0.09 -3.96 -4.86
CA MET A 57 0.59 -5.27 -4.44
C MET A 57 0.69 -6.23 -5.63
N ASP A 58 1.89 -6.73 -5.89
CA ASP A 58 2.16 -7.76 -6.88
C ASP A 58 2.06 -9.18 -6.26
N LEU A 59 2.45 -10.20 -7.04
CA LEU A 59 2.46 -11.58 -6.55
C LEU A 59 3.38 -11.79 -5.34
N TYR A 60 4.52 -11.12 -5.30
CA TYR A 60 5.48 -11.23 -4.21
C TYR A 60 4.91 -10.61 -2.92
N GLU A 61 4.23 -9.48 -3.05
CA GLU A 61 3.61 -8.77 -1.93
C GLU A 61 2.46 -9.57 -1.32
N PHE A 62 1.63 -10.21 -2.14
CA PHE A 62 0.61 -11.14 -1.62
C PHE A 62 1.23 -12.34 -0.91
N LYS A 63 2.31 -12.92 -1.43
CA LYS A 63 3.03 -14.03 -0.78
C LYS A 63 3.64 -13.60 0.56
N LYS A 64 4.22 -12.41 0.63
CA LYS A 64 4.77 -11.83 1.85
C LYS A 64 3.67 -11.64 2.89
N CYS A 65 2.52 -11.11 2.49
CA CYS A 65 1.37 -10.93 3.37
C CYS A 65 0.84 -12.27 3.89
N TRP A 66 0.66 -13.25 3.00
CA TRP A 66 0.24 -14.60 3.35
C TRP A 66 1.16 -15.25 4.41
N LYS A 67 2.48 -15.13 4.24
CA LYS A 67 3.45 -15.75 5.14
C LYS A 67 3.46 -15.10 6.53
N LYS A 68 3.30 -13.77 6.60
CA LYS A 68 3.47 -13.01 7.84
C LYS A 68 2.18 -12.81 8.63
N PHE A 69 1.04 -12.66 7.94
CA PHE A 69 -0.17 -12.10 8.53
C PHE A 69 -1.39 -13.01 8.45
N VAL A 70 -1.24 -14.24 7.94
CA VAL A 70 -2.32 -15.20 7.81
C VAL A 70 -2.00 -16.43 8.65
N ASP A 71 -2.96 -16.85 9.47
CA ASP A 71 -2.95 -18.19 10.04
C ASP A 71 -3.26 -19.21 8.93
N ASN A 72 -2.19 -19.57 8.21
CA ASN A 72 -2.25 -20.45 7.07
C ASN A 72 -2.04 -21.92 7.44
N GLY A 73 -1.79 -22.26 8.71
CA GLY A 73 -1.51 -23.64 9.14
C GLY A 73 -0.39 -24.33 8.34
N GLY A 74 0.60 -23.57 7.84
CA GLY A 74 1.69 -24.07 6.99
C GLY A 74 1.33 -24.26 5.51
N ARG A 75 0.10 -23.92 5.09
CA ARG A 75 -0.33 -23.99 3.69
C ARG A 75 0.40 -22.94 2.85
N ARG A 76 0.70 -23.30 1.61
CA ARG A 76 1.30 -22.39 0.62
C ARG A 76 0.25 -21.42 0.08
N PHE A 77 0.66 -20.19 -0.19
CA PHE A 77 -0.18 -19.20 -0.88
C PHE A 77 -0.66 -19.72 -2.24
N ARG A 78 -1.95 -19.59 -2.53
CA ARG A 78 -2.56 -19.96 -3.81
C ARG A 78 -3.03 -18.70 -4.55
N PRO A 79 -2.31 -18.27 -5.61
CA PRO A 79 -2.73 -17.12 -6.41
C PRO A 79 -4.10 -17.37 -7.04
N TRP A 80 -5.01 -16.40 -6.95
CA TRP A 80 -6.32 -16.50 -7.59
C TRP A 80 -6.28 -16.12 -9.06
N LYS A 81 -7.34 -16.50 -9.79
CA LYS A 81 -7.52 -16.16 -11.21
C LYS A 81 -7.49 -14.64 -11.40
N ARG A 82 -6.70 -14.18 -12.37
CA ARG A 82 -6.49 -12.76 -12.74
C ARG A 82 -5.72 -11.90 -11.72
N LEU A 83 -5.08 -12.47 -10.69
CA LEU A 83 -4.25 -11.70 -9.75
C LEU A 83 -3.26 -10.79 -10.49
N LEU A 84 -2.46 -11.34 -11.41
CA LEU A 84 -1.47 -10.57 -12.17
C LEU A 84 -2.11 -9.52 -13.10
N THR A 85 -3.23 -9.86 -13.75
CA THR A 85 -3.96 -8.91 -14.60
C THR A 85 -4.48 -7.73 -13.79
N ASN A 86 -4.98 -8.00 -12.58
CA ASN A 86 -5.49 -6.97 -11.68
C ASN A 86 -4.36 -6.11 -11.13
N PHE A 87 -3.25 -6.71 -10.71
CA PHE A 87 -2.05 -5.97 -10.32
C PHE A 87 -1.63 -4.99 -11.42
N ARG A 88 -1.47 -5.46 -12.67
CA ARG A 88 -1.10 -4.59 -13.80
C ARG A 88 -2.07 -3.42 -14.01
N TYR A 89 -3.37 -3.66 -13.85
CA TYR A 89 -4.37 -2.61 -13.96
C TYR A 89 -4.24 -1.57 -12.83
N GLN A 90 -4.12 -2.03 -11.57
CA GLN A 90 -3.98 -1.16 -10.41
C GLN A 90 -2.68 -0.36 -10.47
N ASP A 91 -1.57 -1.01 -10.81
CA ASP A 91 -0.27 -0.37 -10.97
C ASP A 91 -0.30 0.69 -12.07
N SER A 92 -0.79 0.34 -13.27
CA SER A 92 -0.93 1.31 -14.37
C SER A 92 -1.79 2.52 -13.98
N LYS A 93 -2.88 2.31 -13.23
CA LYS A 93 -3.74 3.42 -12.80
C LYS A 93 -3.08 4.27 -11.73
N LEU A 94 -2.32 3.67 -10.82
CA LEU A 94 -1.55 4.38 -9.81
C LEU A 94 -0.47 5.24 -10.46
N GLN A 95 0.29 4.70 -11.42
CA GLN A 95 1.32 5.46 -12.13
C GLN A 95 0.74 6.63 -12.91
N GLU A 96 -0.46 6.49 -13.49
CA GLU A 96 -1.17 7.60 -14.15
C GLU A 96 -1.45 8.75 -13.16
N ILE A 97 -1.90 8.43 -11.95
CA ILE A 97 -2.18 9.39 -10.87
C ILE A 97 -0.91 10.06 -10.36
N LEU A 98 0.17 9.30 -10.17
CA LEU A 98 1.42 9.82 -9.60
C LEU A 98 2.29 10.56 -10.62
N ARG A 99 2.11 10.32 -11.92
CA ARG A 99 2.94 10.92 -12.98
C ARG A 99 3.04 12.45 -12.92
N PRO A 100 1.96 13.23 -12.74
CA PRO A 100 2.05 14.69 -12.64
C PRO A 100 2.84 15.16 -11.42
N CYS A 101 2.91 14.33 -10.39
CA CYS A 101 3.41 14.70 -9.07
C CYS A 101 4.94 14.64 -8.99
N TYR A 102 5.57 13.85 -9.86
CA TYR A 102 7.02 13.88 -10.07
C TYR A 102 7.49 15.09 -10.91
N ILE A 103 6.58 15.80 -11.59
CA ILE A 103 6.89 16.95 -12.45
C ILE A 103 6.80 18.27 -11.65
N SER A 104 5.96 18.33 -10.63
CA SER A 104 5.75 19.53 -9.81
C SER A 104 6.73 19.70 -8.64
N VAL A 105 7.67 18.76 -8.44
CA VAL A 105 8.75 18.94 -7.47
C VAL A 105 9.79 19.88 -8.11
N PRO A 106 10.02 21.09 -7.59
CA PRO A 106 11.13 21.91 -8.04
C PRO A 106 12.41 21.11 -7.78
N SER A 107 13.18 20.91 -8.84
CA SER A 107 14.47 20.25 -8.81
C SER A 107 15.44 21.01 -7.90
N SER A 108 15.46 20.69 -6.61
CA SER A 108 16.55 21.03 -5.71
C SER A 108 17.37 19.80 -5.29
N SER A 109 17.05 18.62 -5.81
CA SER A 109 17.91 17.44 -5.72
C SER A 109 17.83 16.60 -7.00
N SER A 110 18.56 17.05 -8.01
CA SER A 110 18.96 16.18 -9.12
C SER A 110 19.93 15.13 -8.58
N SER A 111 19.46 13.92 -8.36
CA SER A 111 20.29 12.72 -8.38
C SER A 111 19.47 11.56 -8.94
N THR A 112 19.61 11.36 -10.25
CA THR A 112 19.57 10.10 -10.98
C THR A 112 18.77 8.96 -10.33
N LEU A 113 17.50 8.79 -10.72
CA LEU A 113 16.69 7.58 -10.42
C LEU A 113 17.11 6.38 -11.28
N SER A 114 18.41 6.08 -11.31
CA SER A 114 18.92 4.77 -11.68
C SER A 114 19.90 4.33 -10.60
N ASN A 115 19.59 3.18 -9.99
CA ASN A 115 20.34 2.49 -8.93
C ASN A 115 19.98 2.87 -7.48
N ILE A 116 18.85 2.39 -6.96
CA ILE A 116 18.83 1.80 -5.61
C ILE A 116 17.96 0.54 -5.65
N CYS A 117 18.59 -0.54 -6.09
CA CYS A 117 18.24 -1.88 -5.66
C CYS A 117 19.39 -2.34 -4.76
N LEU A 118 19.06 -2.95 -3.62
CA LEU A 118 19.93 -3.46 -2.54
C LEU A 118 20.30 -2.45 -1.43
N THR A 119 19.50 -2.42 -0.37
CA THR A 119 20.07 -2.37 0.98
C THR A 119 19.85 -3.72 1.66
N LYS A 120 20.97 -4.41 1.87
CA LYS A 120 21.10 -5.51 2.82
C LYS A 120 20.81 -4.98 4.22
N GLY A 121 20.24 -5.84 5.05
CA GLY A 121 19.69 -5.52 6.36
C GLY A 121 20.56 -4.63 7.24
N LEU A 122 19.90 -3.62 7.80
CA LEU A 122 20.32 -2.96 9.03
C LEU A 122 19.52 -3.60 10.19
N PRO A 123 20.10 -3.75 11.40
CA PRO A 123 19.41 -4.39 12.51
C PRO A 123 18.19 -3.55 12.91
N GLU A 124 17.01 -4.18 13.02
CA GLU A 124 15.83 -3.56 13.63
C GLU A 124 16.16 -3.14 15.07
N THR A 125 16.44 -1.87 15.29
CA THR A 125 16.23 -1.27 16.62
C THR A 125 14.73 -1.18 16.86
N ARG A 126 14.14 -2.23 17.45
CA ARG A 126 12.75 -2.24 17.89
C ARG A 126 12.60 -1.37 19.13
N PHE A 127 11.94 -0.23 18.96
CA PHE A 127 11.17 0.36 20.04
C PHE A 127 9.83 -0.36 20.12
N TRP A 128 9.57 -1.06 21.22
CA TRP A 128 8.26 -1.63 21.51
C TRP A 128 7.41 -0.55 22.18
N VAL A 129 6.47 0.03 21.43
CA VAL A 129 5.23 0.52 22.05
C VAL A 129 4.39 -0.75 22.27
N GLU A 130 3.93 -1.01 23.49
CA GLU A 130 2.99 -2.11 23.80
C GLU A 130 1.63 -1.85 23.11
N GLY A 131 1.61 -1.98 21.79
CA GLY A 131 0.40 -2.11 21.00
C GLY A 131 -0.03 -3.57 20.98
N ARG A 132 -1.33 -3.83 21.09
CA ARG A 132 -1.90 -5.18 20.91
C ARG A 132 -1.31 -5.82 19.66
N ARG A 133 -0.68 -6.99 19.80
CA ARG A 133 -0.28 -7.82 18.66
C ARG A 133 -1.54 -8.06 17.83
N MET A 134 -1.51 -7.67 16.56
CA MET A 134 -2.62 -7.94 15.64
C MET A 134 -2.77 -9.45 15.51
N ASP A 135 -3.98 -9.97 15.73
CA ASP A 135 -4.27 -11.37 15.50
C ASP A 135 -4.10 -11.68 13.99
N PRO A 136 -3.44 -12.81 13.63
CA PRO A 136 -3.34 -13.22 12.24
C PRO A 136 -4.73 -13.37 11.60
N LEU A 137 -4.86 -13.00 10.32
CA LEU A 137 -6.07 -13.21 9.56
C LEU A 137 -6.30 -14.70 9.34
N SER A 138 -7.55 -15.16 9.36
CA SER A 138 -7.87 -16.47 8.81
C SER A 138 -7.59 -16.48 7.29
N GLU A 139 -7.40 -17.67 6.73
CA GLU A 139 -7.28 -17.84 5.28
C GLU A 139 -8.49 -17.25 4.52
N GLU A 140 -9.71 -17.50 5.01
CA GLU A 140 -10.94 -16.98 4.42
C GLU A 140 -10.99 -15.45 4.45
N GLU A 141 -10.61 -14.85 5.58
CA GLU A 141 -10.56 -13.41 5.77
C GLU A 141 -9.55 -12.78 4.80
N PHE A 142 -8.36 -13.39 4.66
CA PHE A 142 -7.35 -12.93 3.72
C PHE A 142 -7.87 -12.95 2.27
N TYR A 143 -8.43 -14.07 1.81
CA TYR A 143 -8.97 -14.12 0.46
C TYR A 143 -10.15 -13.15 0.30
N SER A 144 -11.10 -13.11 1.23
CA SER A 144 -12.23 -12.16 1.19
C SER A 144 -11.76 -10.71 1.04
N GLN A 145 -10.74 -10.31 1.82
CA GLN A 145 -10.20 -8.95 1.77
C GLN A 145 -9.41 -8.66 0.50
N PHE A 146 -8.57 -9.56 0.00
CA PHE A 146 -7.64 -9.26 -1.09
C PHE A 146 -8.12 -9.73 -2.48
N TYR A 147 -9.15 -10.57 -2.53
CA TYR A 147 -9.67 -11.13 -3.79
C TYR A 147 -10.28 -10.03 -4.65
N ASN A 148 -9.57 -9.71 -5.74
CA ASN A 148 -9.87 -8.59 -6.63
C ASN A 148 -10.68 -9.04 -7.86
N GLN A 149 -11.66 -9.93 -7.71
CA GLN A 149 -12.63 -10.12 -8.80
C GLN A 149 -13.57 -8.92 -8.83
N ARG A 150 -14.02 -8.54 -10.03
CA ARG A 150 -15.05 -7.50 -10.24
C ARG A 150 -16.33 -7.91 -9.51
N VAL A 151 -16.40 -7.64 -8.22
CA VAL A 151 -17.67 -7.56 -7.51
C VAL A 151 -18.37 -6.36 -8.15
N LYS A 152 -19.53 -6.62 -8.75
CA LYS A 152 -20.41 -5.57 -9.27
C LYS A 152 -20.50 -4.49 -8.20
N HIS A 153 -20.23 -3.26 -8.62
CA HIS A 153 -20.41 -2.04 -7.86
C HIS A 153 -21.69 -2.14 -7.01
N LEU A 154 -21.54 -2.44 -5.73
CA LEU A 154 -22.53 -2.14 -4.72
C LEU A 154 -21.82 -1.21 -3.77
N CYS A 155 -22.11 0.07 -3.97
CA CYS A 155 -21.74 1.15 -3.09
C CYS A 155 -22.29 0.84 -1.70
N TYR A 156 -21.47 0.23 -0.85
CA TYR A 156 -21.61 0.33 0.59
C TYR A 156 -20.22 0.67 1.12
N TYR A 157 -19.94 1.97 1.13
CA TYR A 157 -18.78 2.57 1.80
C TYR A 157 -18.98 2.46 3.31
N HIS A 158 -18.99 1.23 3.83
CA HIS A 158 -18.79 1.02 5.25
C HIS A 158 -17.29 1.10 5.52
N ARG A 159 -16.96 1.85 6.57
CA ARG A 159 -15.66 1.97 7.22
C ARG A 159 -15.10 0.56 7.50
N MET A 160 -14.46 -0.06 6.51
CA MET A 160 -13.83 -1.35 6.66
C MET A 160 -12.63 -1.18 7.58
N LYS A 161 -12.52 -2.05 8.59
CA LYS A 161 -11.34 -2.10 9.46
C LYS A 161 -10.10 -2.29 8.57
N PRO A 162 -9.17 -1.32 8.53
CA PRO A 162 -7.96 -1.46 7.73
C PRO A 162 -7.04 -2.45 8.44
N TYR A 163 -6.96 -3.67 7.93
CA TYR A 163 -5.91 -4.59 8.33
C TYR A 163 -4.66 -4.25 7.51
N LEU A 164 -3.67 -3.73 8.22
CA LEU A 164 -2.38 -3.39 7.67
C LEU A 164 -1.48 -4.63 7.69
N CYS A 165 -1.03 -5.04 6.50
CA CYS A 165 0.09 -5.96 6.37
C CYS A 165 1.36 -5.09 6.34
N TYR A 166 2.19 -5.12 7.39
CA TYR A 166 3.44 -4.37 7.52
C TYR A 166 4.69 -5.19 7.09
#